data_AF-A0A833WHV7-F1
#
_entry.id   AF-A0A833WHV7-F1
#
_cell.length_a   1.000
_cell.length_b   1.000
_cell.length_c   1.000
_cell.angle_alpha   90.00
_cell.angle_beta   90.00
_cell.angle_gamma   90.00
#
_symmetry.space_group_name_H-M   'P 1'
#
loop_
_entity.id
_entity.type
_entity.pdbx_description
1 polymer ?
#
loop_
_entity_poly.entity_id
_entity_poly.type
_entity_poly.pdbx_seq_one_letter_code
_entity_poly.pdbx_strand_id
1 'polypeptide(L)'
;MSAMVKHMQRHIINCEKISRGWGRMLLEDNVLVEDLERQSEGAQALRSMAQQLQAKVYPHYSKDERDALDRSFARAMHESGAEFGMFDHTAWKNVFDLLHLPWSPPSSSELSTTLLSSCYNDVMLDVARALRESPAVTLGVDGATNVLSRSLSNVIAHDPRPWFVEYLRADLKKESEPEVTKKVEESITRMHTYLDRPVVFAFVSDSCNLMRAVRKSLQDHNSVAFAYGCGAHALNNFCEDIVKNPGVKAFVRNTVYLSKIVKNTGLLNKIFSSLCFDFLQRQYTMVLYSASRWSSVNYMFQRLAKVKRPMTAVVTAVMNEKVERNIDPSYQLPSEFTSIVMDPQFWGNVSWHVKVFDPICKCIGVMESNSATMSTA
;
A
#
# COMPACT_ATOMS: atom_id res chain seq x y z
N MET A 1 24.67 21.51 -44.36
CA MET A 1 25.03 22.13 -43.07
C MET A 1 24.80 23.63 -43.15
N SER A 2 23.88 24.13 -42.34
CA SER A 2 23.30 25.48 -42.39
C SER A 2 24.31 26.60 -42.05
N ALA A 3 24.13 27.78 -42.66
CA ALA A 3 24.89 29.02 -42.37
C ALA A 3 24.90 29.39 -40.87
N MET A 4 23.91 28.93 -40.11
CA MET A 4 23.82 29.09 -38.65
C MET A 4 24.99 28.41 -37.91
N VAL A 5 25.45 27.24 -38.38
CA VAL A 5 26.57 26.51 -37.77
C VAL A 5 27.88 27.29 -37.92
N LYS A 6 28.11 27.89 -39.10
CA LYS A 6 29.30 28.72 -39.39
C LYS A 6 29.31 30.06 -38.62
N HIS A 7 28.15 30.56 -38.22
CA HIS A 7 28.04 31.78 -37.42
C HIS A 7 28.28 31.49 -35.93
N MET A 8 27.74 30.38 -35.44
CA MET A 8 27.92 29.92 -34.06
C MET A 8 29.39 29.56 -33.76
N GLN A 9 30.08 28.92 -34.71
CA GLN A 9 31.53 28.65 -34.58
C GLN A 9 32.36 29.92 -34.47
N ARG A 10 32.07 30.96 -35.27
CA ARG A 10 32.76 32.26 -35.21
C ARG A 10 32.47 33.03 -33.92
N HIS A 11 31.27 32.88 -33.36
CA HIS A 11 30.91 33.51 -32.09
C HIS A 11 31.64 32.87 -30.90
N ILE A 12 31.74 31.54 -30.87
CA ILE A 12 32.41 30.81 -29.78
C ILE A 12 33.91 31.13 -29.73
N ILE A 13 34.57 31.28 -30.89
CA ILE A 13 36.01 31.59 -30.97
C ILE A 13 36.34 33.00 -30.44
N ASN A 14 35.43 33.97 -30.61
CA ASN A 14 35.68 35.39 -30.31
C ASN A 14 34.96 35.90 -29.05
N CYS A 15 34.34 35.01 -28.25
CA CYS A 15 33.57 35.42 -27.08
C CYS A 15 34.45 35.60 -25.84
N GLU A 16 34.70 36.85 -25.47
CA GLU A 16 35.48 37.22 -24.27
C GLU A 16 34.82 36.81 -22.94
N LYS A 17 33.55 36.35 -22.97
CA LYS A 17 32.82 35.85 -21.78
C LYS A 17 33.01 34.36 -21.50
N ILE A 18 33.63 33.60 -22.41
CA ILE A 18 33.92 32.18 -22.19
C ILE A 18 35.27 32.09 -21.49
N SER A 19 35.25 31.68 -20.22
CA SER A 19 36.46 31.54 -19.41
C SER A 19 37.45 30.56 -20.05
N ARG A 20 38.72 30.99 -20.15
CA ARG A 20 39.87 30.24 -20.69
C ARG A 20 40.28 29.05 -19.80
N GLY A 21 39.39 28.09 -19.59
CA GLY A 21 39.64 26.85 -18.87
C GLY A 21 39.17 25.65 -19.69
N TRP A 22 40.10 24.71 -19.91
CA TRP A 22 39.93 23.42 -20.59
C TRP A 22 39.97 23.45 -22.13
N GLY A 23 41.20 23.57 -22.62
CA GLY A 23 41.82 22.43 -23.33
C GLY A 23 41.41 22.21 -24.78
N ARG A 24 42.17 22.87 -25.67
CA ARG A 24 42.29 22.62 -27.11
C ARG A 24 42.41 21.12 -27.48
N MET A 25 41.46 20.64 -28.27
CA MET A 25 41.63 19.66 -29.36
C MET A 25 40.42 19.91 -30.27
N LEU A 26 40.47 20.23 -31.56
CA LEU A 26 41.47 20.18 -32.63
C LEU A 26 40.79 20.93 -33.77
N LEU A 27 41.26 22.09 -34.22
CA LEU A 27 40.99 22.61 -35.57
C LEU A 27 41.99 23.75 -35.84
N GLU A 28 43.12 23.41 -36.46
CA GLU A 28 44.11 24.23 -37.19
C GLU A 28 45.24 23.22 -37.53
N ASP A 29 45.73 23.00 -38.74
CA ASP A 29 45.65 23.71 -40.01
C ASP A 29 45.97 22.78 -41.18
N ASN A 30 45.46 23.13 -42.38
CA ASN A 30 46.00 22.69 -43.67
C ASN A 30 47.36 23.40 -43.89
N VAL A 31 48.40 22.84 -44.52
CA VAL A 31 48.56 22.76 -45.98
C VAL A 31 49.97 22.17 -46.29
N LEU A 32 49.96 21.07 -47.05
CA LEU A 32 50.84 20.65 -48.17
C LEU A 32 52.27 20.05 -47.97
N VAL A 33 52.39 18.92 -48.68
CA VAL A 33 53.53 18.22 -49.29
C VAL A 33 54.47 17.47 -48.35
N GLU A 34 54.16 16.19 -48.10
CA GLU A 34 54.95 15.08 -48.66
C GLU A 34 54.21 13.75 -48.43
N ASP A 35 54.17 12.97 -49.51
CA ASP A 35 54.05 11.51 -49.58
C ASP A 35 52.66 10.87 -49.42
N LEU A 36 52.03 10.80 -50.59
CA LEU A 36 50.83 10.10 -51.06
C LEU A 36 50.76 8.58 -50.76
N GLU A 37 51.59 8.03 -49.87
CA GLU A 37 51.61 6.59 -49.59
C GLU A 37 50.94 6.22 -48.24
N ARG A 38 50.78 7.16 -47.30
CA ARG A 38 50.09 6.89 -46.00
C ARG A 38 48.57 7.14 -46.00
N GLN A 39 48.03 7.80 -47.04
CA GLN A 39 46.59 8.08 -47.12
C GLN A 39 45.75 6.88 -47.57
N SER A 40 46.35 5.87 -48.20
CA SER A 40 45.60 4.67 -48.61
C SER A 40 45.28 3.77 -47.40
N GLU A 41 46.25 3.53 -46.51
CA GLU A 41 46.09 2.67 -45.33
C GLU A 41 45.21 3.32 -44.26
N GLY A 42 45.35 4.64 -44.02
CA GLY A 42 44.50 5.37 -43.07
C GLY A 42 43.03 5.46 -43.52
N ALA A 43 42.78 5.63 -44.82
CA ALA A 43 41.44 5.62 -45.38
C ALA A 43 40.83 4.20 -45.39
N GLN A 44 41.64 3.17 -45.58
CA GLN A 44 41.20 1.77 -45.47
C GLN A 44 40.91 1.38 -44.03
N ALA A 45 41.72 1.83 -43.07
CA ALA A 45 41.50 1.62 -41.63
C ALA A 45 40.22 2.33 -41.14
N LEU A 46 40.01 3.60 -41.52
CA LEU A 46 38.79 4.36 -41.22
C LEU A 46 37.54 3.77 -41.91
N ARG A 47 37.66 3.29 -43.16
CA ARG A 47 36.57 2.57 -43.84
C ARG A 47 36.30 1.23 -43.18
N SER A 48 37.32 0.50 -42.71
CA SER A 48 37.14 -0.75 -41.98
C SER A 48 36.53 -0.53 -40.59
N MET A 49 36.91 0.55 -39.89
CA MET A 49 36.29 0.95 -38.62
C MET A 49 34.84 1.40 -38.81
N ALA A 50 34.56 2.18 -39.86
CA ALA A 50 33.20 2.60 -40.21
C ALA A 50 32.35 1.41 -40.65
N GLN A 51 32.92 0.45 -41.41
CA GLN A 51 32.26 -0.81 -41.75
C GLN A 51 32.08 -1.72 -40.53
N GLN A 52 33.02 -1.75 -39.58
CA GLN A 52 32.90 -2.48 -38.31
C GLN A 52 31.88 -1.84 -37.35
N LEU A 53 31.77 -0.50 -37.36
CA LEU A 53 30.74 0.24 -36.63
C LEU A 53 29.35 0.10 -37.29
N GLN A 54 29.28 0.01 -38.62
CA GLN A 54 28.06 -0.33 -39.36
C GLN A 54 27.70 -1.83 -39.25
N ALA A 55 28.68 -2.72 -39.04
CA ALA A 55 28.49 -4.14 -38.83
C ALA A 55 28.04 -4.48 -37.40
N LYS A 56 28.29 -3.59 -36.42
CA LYS A 56 27.63 -3.66 -35.12
C LYS A 56 26.21 -3.12 -35.27
N VAL A 57 25.31 -4.00 -35.70
CA VAL A 57 23.87 -3.77 -35.55
C VAL A 57 23.60 -3.76 -34.05
N TYR A 58 23.64 -2.58 -33.45
CA TYR A 58 23.12 -2.41 -32.10
C TYR A 58 21.62 -2.66 -32.18
N PRO A 59 21.07 -3.59 -31.38
CA PRO A 59 19.63 -3.79 -31.35
C PRO A 59 18.99 -2.43 -31.03
N HIS A 60 18.05 -2.01 -31.85
CA HIS A 60 17.26 -0.80 -31.63
C HIS A 60 15.82 -1.23 -31.62
N TYR A 61 15.10 -0.84 -30.58
CA TYR A 61 13.66 -1.04 -30.55
C TYR A 61 13.02 -0.07 -31.54
N SER A 62 12.13 -0.59 -32.37
CA SER A 62 11.15 0.24 -33.05
C SER A 62 10.33 1.03 -32.01
N LYS A 63 9.66 2.08 -32.48
CA LYS A 63 8.76 2.86 -31.62
C LYS A 63 7.70 1.96 -30.95
N ASP A 64 7.12 1.03 -31.71
CA ASP A 64 6.06 0.15 -31.21
C ASP A 64 6.59 -0.85 -30.17
N GLU A 65 7.80 -1.39 -30.37
CA GLU A 65 8.46 -2.27 -29.40
C GLU A 65 8.80 -1.53 -28.11
N ARG A 66 9.30 -0.29 -28.22
CA ARG A 66 9.59 0.56 -27.06
C ARG A 66 8.30 0.88 -26.29
N ASP A 67 7.25 1.29 -26.98
CA ASP A 67 5.97 1.59 -26.37
C ASP A 67 5.37 0.34 -25.68
N ALA A 68 5.53 -0.84 -26.27
CA ALA A 68 5.10 -2.11 -25.66
C ALA A 68 5.89 -2.48 -24.39
N LEU A 69 7.21 -2.25 -24.41
CA LEU A 69 8.07 -2.42 -23.23
C LEU A 69 7.70 -1.44 -22.13
N ASP A 70 7.53 -0.16 -22.45
CA ASP A 70 7.17 0.89 -21.49
C ASP A 70 5.82 0.60 -20.82
N ARG A 71 4.82 0.16 -21.60
CA ARG A 71 3.52 -0.28 -21.07
C ARG A 71 3.64 -1.52 -20.19
N SER A 72 4.41 -2.51 -20.60
CA SER A 72 4.61 -3.74 -19.83
C SER A 72 5.32 -3.47 -18.50
N PHE A 73 6.33 -2.59 -18.54
CA PHE A 73 7.06 -2.17 -17.36
C PHE A 73 6.19 -1.36 -16.40
N ALA A 74 5.44 -0.38 -16.92
CA ALA A 74 4.49 0.40 -16.12
C ALA A 74 3.42 -0.49 -15.47
N ARG A 75 2.88 -1.46 -16.21
CA ARG A 75 1.92 -2.43 -15.68
C ARG A 75 2.52 -3.23 -14.52
N ALA A 76 3.73 -3.77 -14.70
CA ALA A 76 4.42 -4.51 -13.64
C ALA A 76 4.63 -3.64 -12.39
N MET A 77 5.04 -2.38 -12.55
CA MET A 77 5.21 -1.44 -11.45
C MET A 77 3.91 -1.15 -10.70
N HIS A 78 2.84 -0.84 -11.43
CA HIS A 78 1.55 -0.50 -10.85
C HIS A 78 0.93 -1.70 -10.12
N GLU A 79 0.98 -2.89 -10.72
CA GLU A 79 0.47 -4.12 -10.12
C GLU A 79 1.28 -4.55 -8.89
N SER A 80 2.58 -4.30 -8.87
CA SER A 80 3.44 -4.59 -7.71
C SER A 80 3.41 -3.51 -6.62
N GLY A 81 2.78 -2.37 -6.87
CA GLY A 81 2.78 -1.22 -5.96
C GLY A 81 4.16 -0.58 -5.78
N ALA A 82 5.00 -0.60 -6.82
CA ALA A 82 6.32 0.02 -6.78
C ALA A 82 6.20 1.55 -6.78
N GLU A 83 7.06 2.25 -6.03
CA GLU A 83 7.11 3.70 -6.02
C GLU A 83 7.60 4.23 -7.38
N PHE A 84 7.00 5.32 -7.90
CA PHE A 84 7.34 5.85 -9.23
C PHE A 84 8.83 6.22 -9.37
N GLY A 85 9.46 6.68 -8.29
CA GLY A 85 10.88 7.05 -8.27
C GLY A 85 11.85 5.87 -8.08
N MET A 86 11.34 4.64 -7.94
CA MET A 86 12.18 3.46 -7.64
C MET A 86 13.30 3.29 -8.67
N PHE A 87 13.00 3.46 -9.96
CA PHE A 87 13.94 3.23 -11.06
C PHE A 87 14.74 4.48 -11.47
N ASP A 88 14.45 5.63 -10.85
CA ASP A 88 15.28 6.83 -11.01
C ASP A 88 16.58 6.74 -10.19
N HIS A 89 16.63 5.85 -9.19
CA HIS A 89 17.79 5.66 -8.33
C HIS A 89 19.00 5.08 -9.09
N THR A 90 20.18 5.63 -8.86
CA THR A 90 21.42 5.27 -9.59
C THR A 90 21.74 3.78 -9.54
N ALA A 91 21.48 3.11 -8.40
CA ALA A 91 21.69 1.66 -8.30
C ALA A 91 20.84 0.86 -9.29
N TRP A 92 19.59 1.26 -9.53
CA TRP A 92 18.73 0.61 -10.53
C TRP A 92 19.18 0.94 -11.95
N LYS A 93 19.53 2.19 -12.22
CA LYS A 93 20.10 2.60 -13.52
C LYS A 93 21.32 1.77 -13.88
N ASN A 94 22.25 1.59 -12.92
CA ASN A 94 23.43 0.75 -13.10
C ASN A 94 23.07 -0.71 -13.46
N VAL A 95 21.99 -1.26 -12.89
CA VAL A 95 21.54 -2.62 -13.26
C VAL A 95 21.11 -2.65 -14.73
N PHE A 96 20.30 -1.69 -15.20
CA PHE A 96 19.88 -1.64 -16.60
C PHE A 96 21.04 -1.37 -17.56
N ASP A 97 22.01 -0.55 -17.14
CA ASP A 97 23.24 -0.30 -17.90
C ASP A 97 24.09 -1.58 -18.06
N LEU A 98 24.20 -2.38 -16.99
CA LEU A 98 24.92 -3.66 -16.99
C LEU A 98 24.21 -4.74 -17.83
N LEU A 99 22.89 -4.66 -17.98
CA LEU A 99 22.14 -5.54 -18.88
C LEU A 99 22.35 -5.18 -20.36
N HIS A 100 23.05 -4.07 -20.66
CA HIS A 100 23.33 -3.59 -22.01
C HIS A 100 22.09 -3.50 -22.90
N LEU A 101 20.94 -3.17 -22.28
CA LEU A 101 19.68 -3.02 -23.01
C LEU A 101 19.70 -1.69 -23.78
N PRO A 102 19.27 -1.64 -25.04
CA PRO A 102 19.07 -0.40 -25.78
C PRO A 102 17.83 0.38 -25.32
N TRP A 103 17.30 0.04 -24.15
CA TRP A 103 16.11 0.58 -23.53
C TRP A 103 16.43 0.98 -22.08
N SER A 104 15.92 2.13 -21.68
CA SER A 104 15.95 2.62 -20.31
C SER A 104 14.53 2.62 -19.75
N PRO A 105 14.33 2.31 -18.47
CA PRO A 105 13.03 2.46 -17.83
C PRO A 105 12.42 3.85 -18.06
N PRO A 106 11.10 3.96 -18.22
CA PRO A 106 10.40 5.24 -18.22
C PRO A 106 10.71 6.03 -16.96
N SER A 107 10.77 7.34 -17.10
CA SER A 107 10.93 8.24 -15.96
C SER A 107 9.73 8.18 -15.02
N SER A 108 9.92 8.57 -13.76
CA SER A 108 8.80 8.74 -12.81
C SER A 108 7.69 9.66 -13.33
N SER A 109 8.03 10.65 -14.16
CA SER A 109 7.06 11.54 -14.82
C SER A 109 6.20 10.78 -15.84
N GLU A 110 6.81 9.98 -16.71
CA GLU A 110 6.09 9.18 -17.71
C GLU A 110 5.21 8.12 -17.05
N LEU A 111 5.73 7.47 -16.00
CA LEU A 111 5.02 6.50 -15.19
C LEU A 111 3.77 7.11 -14.54
N SER A 112 3.91 8.28 -13.91
CA SER A 112 2.83 8.93 -13.15
C SER A 112 1.80 9.69 -14.01
N THR A 113 2.02 9.80 -15.32
CA THR A 113 1.15 10.56 -16.23
C THR A 113 0.58 9.70 -17.35
N THR A 114 1.25 9.64 -18.50
CA THR A 114 0.76 8.98 -19.71
C THR A 114 0.61 7.48 -19.52
N LEU A 115 1.61 6.82 -18.91
CA LEU A 115 1.57 5.36 -18.72
C LEU A 115 0.56 4.95 -17.65
N LEU A 116 0.42 5.72 -16.56
CA LEU A 116 -0.65 5.51 -15.58
C LEU A 116 -2.03 5.64 -16.22
N SER A 117 -2.24 6.66 -17.05
CA SER A 117 -3.52 6.86 -17.74
C SER A 117 -3.83 5.71 -18.71
N SER A 118 -2.81 5.22 -19.43
CA SER A 118 -2.95 4.04 -20.30
C SER A 118 -3.32 2.80 -19.51
N CYS A 119 -2.55 2.47 -18.46
CA CYS A 119 -2.82 1.30 -17.62
C CYS A 119 -4.21 1.38 -16.97
N TYR A 120 -4.61 2.57 -16.50
CA TYR A 120 -5.94 2.79 -15.95
C TYR A 120 -7.03 2.48 -16.97
N ASN A 121 -6.91 3.01 -18.19
CA ASN A 121 -7.89 2.75 -19.25
C ASN A 121 -7.98 1.27 -19.59
N ASP A 122 -6.85 0.56 -19.68
CA ASP A 122 -6.82 -0.89 -19.93
C ASP A 122 -7.54 -1.65 -18.82
N VAL A 123 -7.27 -1.32 -17.55
CA VAL A 123 -7.94 -1.92 -16.39
C VAL A 123 -9.44 -1.63 -16.39
N MET A 124 -9.85 -0.40 -16.69
CA MET A 124 -11.27 -0.04 -16.74
C MET A 124 -12.01 -0.72 -17.90
N LEU A 125 -11.33 -1.00 -19.02
CA LEU A 125 -11.90 -1.81 -20.11
C LEU A 125 -12.10 -3.27 -19.68
N ASP A 126 -11.18 -3.83 -18.91
CA ASP A 126 -11.33 -5.18 -18.36
C ASP A 126 -12.46 -5.24 -17.32
N VAL A 127 -12.59 -4.23 -16.46
CA VAL A 127 -13.74 -4.06 -15.55
C VAL A 127 -15.04 -4.00 -16.36
N ALA A 128 -15.08 -3.17 -17.42
CA ALA A 128 -16.24 -3.05 -18.29
C ALA A 128 -16.66 -4.40 -18.90
N ARG A 129 -15.69 -5.17 -19.38
CA ARG A 129 -15.91 -6.49 -19.99
C ARG A 129 -16.50 -7.46 -18.97
N ALA A 130 -15.89 -7.54 -17.79
CA ALA A 130 -16.37 -8.40 -16.70
C ALA A 130 -17.79 -8.04 -16.27
N LEU A 131 -18.07 -6.75 -16.04
CA LEU A 131 -19.40 -6.30 -15.61
C LEU A 131 -20.46 -6.49 -16.72
N ARG A 132 -20.08 -6.40 -18.00
CA ARG A 132 -21.01 -6.62 -19.12
C ARG A 132 -21.49 -8.06 -19.18
N GLU A 133 -20.63 -9.03 -18.91
CA GLU A 133 -20.95 -10.47 -18.88
C GLU A 133 -21.78 -10.87 -17.65
N SER A 134 -21.71 -10.08 -16.57
CA SER A 134 -22.33 -10.41 -15.30
C SER A 134 -23.83 -10.07 -15.26
N PRO A 135 -24.74 -11.02 -14.98
CA PRO A 135 -26.18 -10.79 -15.07
C PRO A 135 -26.66 -9.67 -14.13
N ALA A 136 -26.05 -9.59 -12.95
CA ALA A 136 -26.32 -8.58 -11.94
C ALA A 136 -25.06 -8.35 -11.09
N VAL A 137 -24.96 -7.17 -10.48
CA VAL A 137 -23.90 -6.83 -9.54
C VAL A 137 -24.44 -6.20 -8.26
N THR A 138 -23.71 -6.39 -7.17
CA THR A 138 -23.91 -5.64 -5.93
C THR A 138 -22.95 -4.46 -5.89
N LEU A 139 -23.47 -3.26 -5.65
CA LEU A 139 -22.65 -2.08 -5.45
C LEU A 139 -22.30 -1.92 -3.97
N GLY A 140 -21.02 -1.98 -3.64
CA GLY A 140 -20.47 -1.73 -2.31
C GLY A 140 -19.94 -0.31 -2.18
N VAL A 141 -20.25 0.35 -1.07
CA VAL A 141 -19.60 1.61 -0.68
C VAL A 141 -18.88 1.41 0.64
N ASP A 142 -17.55 1.59 0.61
CA ASP A 142 -16.68 1.50 1.79
C ASP A 142 -15.96 2.82 2.04
N GLY A 143 -16.14 3.35 3.25
CA GLY A 143 -15.62 4.64 3.67
C GLY A 143 -14.41 4.50 4.59
N ALA A 144 -13.32 5.17 4.25
CA ALA A 144 -12.16 5.31 5.13
C ALA A 144 -11.93 6.78 5.47
N THR A 145 -11.75 7.06 6.77
CA THR A 145 -11.33 8.38 7.25
C THR A 145 -9.89 8.31 7.72
N ASN A 146 -9.02 9.14 7.17
CA ASN A 146 -7.62 9.18 7.57
C ASN A 146 -7.40 10.01 8.85
N VAL A 147 -6.16 10.01 9.37
CA VAL A 147 -5.78 10.75 10.59
C VAL A 147 -5.95 12.27 10.48
N LEU A 148 -6.05 12.80 9.25
CA LEU A 148 -6.32 14.21 8.96
C LEU A 148 -7.84 14.48 8.81
N SER A 149 -8.68 13.51 9.20
CA SER A 149 -10.14 13.57 9.08
C SER A 149 -10.65 13.75 7.64
N ARG A 150 -9.84 13.39 6.64
CA ARG A 150 -10.29 13.33 5.24
C ARG A 150 -10.93 11.97 5.01
N SER A 151 -12.19 11.99 4.60
CA SER A 151 -12.91 10.79 4.18
C SER A 151 -12.74 10.54 2.69
N LEU A 152 -12.66 9.27 2.33
CA LEU A 152 -12.79 8.79 0.97
C LEU A 152 -13.73 7.59 0.99
N SER A 153 -14.71 7.58 0.10
CA SER A 153 -15.63 6.44 -0.04
C SER A 153 -15.39 5.77 -1.37
N ASN A 154 -14.93 4.54 -1.36
CA ASN A 154 -14.73 3.75 -2.56
C ASN A 154 -16.05 3.13 -3.01
N VAL A 155 -16.26 3.08 -4.31
CA VAL A 155 -17.39 2.39 -4.95
C VAL A 155 -16.84 1.14 -5.63
N ILE A 156 -17.32 -0.02 -5.19
CA ILE A 156 -16.86 -1.33 -5.65
C ILE A 156 -18.07 -2.09 -6.22
N ALA A 157 -17.99 -2.57 -7.45
CA ALA A 157 -19.00 -3.47 -8.01
C ALA A 157 -18.58 -4.93 -7.77
N HIS A 158 -19.54 -5.76 -7.35
CA HIS A 158 -19.30 -7.17 -7.05
C HIS A 158 -20.10 -8.07 -7.98
N ASP A 159 -19.37 -8.88 -8.77
CA ASP A 159 -19.93 -9.92 -9.63
C ASP A 159 -19.52 -11.34 -9.22
N PRO A 160 -19.70 -11.65 -7.93
CA PRO A 160 -18.75 -12.36 -7.06
C PRO A 160 -17.27 -11.93 -6.98
N ARG A 161 -16.71 -11.17 -7.93
CA ARG A 161 -15.36 -10.59 -7.80
C ARG A 161 -15.45 -9.09 -7.51
N PRO A 162 -14.53 -8.51 -6.71
CA PRO A 162 -14.53 -7.08 -6.44
C PRO A 162 -13.89 -6.30 -7.58
N TRP A 163 -14.61 -5.32 -8.12
CA TRP A 163 -14.13 -4.40 -9.15
C TRP A 163 -14.20 -2.97 -8.65
N PHE A 164 -13.06 -2.28 -8.60
CA PHE A 164 -13.06 -0.85 -8.31
C PHE A 164 -13.72 -0.10 -9.48
N VAL A 165 -14.74 0.72 -9.17
CA VAL A 165 -15.47 1.49 -10.17
C VAL A 165 -15.03 2.95 -10.12
N GLU A 166 -15.16 3.55 -8.94
CA GLU A 166 -14.83 4.95 -8.71
C GLU A 166 -14.70 5.22 -7.21
N TYR A 167 -14.46 6.48 -6.86
CA TYR A 167 -14.55 6.96 -5.49
C TYR A 167 -15.50 8.14 -5.43
N LEU A 168 -16.29 8.22 -4.37
CA LEU A 168 -17.12 9.37 -4.08
C LEU A 168 -16.21 10.48 -3.55
N ARG A 169 -16.20 11.62 -4.24
CA ARG A 169 -15.50 12.81 -3.75
C ARG A 169 -16.20 13.31 -2.49
N ALA A 170 -15.47 13.27 -1.38
CA ALA A 170 -15.90 13.87 -0.13
C ALA A 170 -15.82 15.39 -0.21
N ASP A 171 -16.86 16.05 0.29
CA ASP A 171 -16.85 17.48 0.52
C ASP A 171 -16.21 17.81 1.87
N LEU A 172 -15.74 19.05 2.05
CA LEU A 172 -15.18 19.50 3.33
C LEU A 172 -16.25 19.56 4.44
N LYS A 173 -17.53 19.67 4.06
CA LYS A 173 -18.65 19.60 4.99
C LYS A 173 -19.02 18.15 5.27
N LYS A 174 -19.59 17.91 6.44
CA LYS A 174 -20.22 16.62 6.75
C LYS A 174 -21.38 16.39 5.77
N GLU A 175 -21.33 15.27 5.08
CA GLU A 175 -22.36 14.89 4.12
C GLU A 175 -23.63 14.40 4.82
N SER A 176 -24.77 14.80 4.27
CA SER A 176 -26.09 14.35 4.68
C SER A 176 -26.53 13.12 3.89
N GLU A 177 -27.53 12.40 4.40
CA GLU A 177 -28.07 11.23 3.73
C GLU A 177 -28.54 11.51 2.29
N PRO A 178 -29.33 12.57 1.99
CA PRO A 178 -29.79 12.81 0.62
C PRO A 178 -28.65 13.09 -0.35
N GLU A 179 -27.57 13.73 0.12
CA GLU A 179 -26.39 14.02 -0.70
C GLU A 179 -25.64 12.75 -1.07
N VAL A 180 -25.43 11.84 -0.10
CA VAL A 180 -24.76 10.57 -0.36
C VAL A 180 -25.62 9.65 -1.21
N THR A 181 -26.93 9.57 -0.94
CA THR A 181 -27.88 8.80 -1.75
C THR A 181 -27.82 9.24 -3.21
N LYS A 182 -27.86 10.55 -3.47
CA LYS A 182 -27.74 11.10 -4.82
C LYS A 182 -26.41 10.71 -5.47
N LYS A 183 -25.27 10.82 -4.77
CA LYS A 183 -23.95 10.43 -5.29
C LYS A 183 -23.91 8.95 -5.68
N VAL A 184 -24.55 8.08 -4.89
CA VAL A 184 -24.64 6.64 -5.20
C VAL A 184 -25.54 6.39 -6.41
N GLU A 185 -26.71 7.03 -6.49
CA GLU A 185 -27.62 6.91 -7.64
C GLU A 185 -26.99 7.41 -8.94
N GLU A 186 -26.22 8.51 -8.88
CA GLU A 186 -25.44 9.00 -10.02
C GLU A 186 -24.37 7.98 -10.44
N SER A 187 -23.73 7.28 -9.49
CA SER A 187 -22.77 6.20 -9.78
C SER A 187 -23.45 5.00 -10.46
N ILE A 188 -24.63 4.59 -9.97
CA ILE A 188 -25.46 3.55 -10.57
C ILE A 188 -25.84 3.95 -12.01
N THR A 189 -26.30 5.18 -12.20
CA THR A 189 -26.71 5.72 -13.51
C THR A 189 -25.54 5.75 -14.49
N ARG A 190 -24.35 6.21 -14.06
CA ARG A 190 -23.14 6.20 -14.89
C ARG A 190 -22.79 4.79 -15.34
N MET A 191 -22.84 3.82 -14.42
CA MET A 191 -22.54 2.42 -14.74
C MET A 191 -23.56 1.82 -15.71
N HIS A 192 -24.86 2.04 -15.50
CA HIS A 192 -25.89 1.57 -16.43
C HIS A 192 -25.73 2.18 -17.82
N THR A 193 -25.43 3.48 -17.89
CA THR A 193 -25.20 4.20 -19.15
C THR A 193 -23.97 3.66 -19.86
N TYR A 194 -22.87 3.45 -19.14
CA TYR A 194 -21.61 2.97 -19.70
C TYR A 194 -21.70 1.52 -20.22
N LEU A 195 -22.51 0.68 -19.56
CA LEU A 195 -22.74 -0.71 -19.96
C LEU A 195 -23.93 -0.89 -20.92
N ASP A 196 -24.67 0.19 -21.20
CA ASP A 196 -25.89 0.22 -22.01
C ASP A 196 -26.98 -0.75 -21.51
N ARG A 197 -27.08 -0.94 -20.19
CA ARG A 197 -28.11 -1.78 -19.54
C ARG A 197 -28.16 -1.60 -18.02
N PRO A 198 -29.29 -1.91 -17.37
CA PRO A 198 -29.32 -2.07 -15.93
C PRO A 198 -28.51 -3.31 -15.52
N VAL A 199 -27.62 -3.14 -14.53
CA VAL A 199 -26.80 -4.23 -13.98
C VAL A 199 -26.77 -4.25 -12.45
N VAL A 200 -26.88 -3.08 -11.81
CA VAL A 200 -26.88 -2.99 -10.34
C VAL A 200 -28.19 -3.53 -9.80
N PHE A 201 -28.10 -4.59 -9.00
CA PHE A 201 -29.25 -5.24 -8.40
C PHE A 201 -29.36 -4.96 -6.91
N ALA A 202 -28.23 -4.92 -6.20
CA ALA A 202 -28.18 -4.76 -4.77
C ALA A 202 -27.16 -3.72 -4.32
N PHE A 203 -27.29 -3.26 -3.08
CA PHE A 203 -26.36 -2.33 -2.47
C PHE A 203 -25.89 -2.78 -1.08
N VAL A 204 -24.59 -2.64 -0.79
CA VAL A 204 -23.99 -2.99 0.50
C VAL A 204 -23.12 -1.85 1.03
N SER A 205 -23.19 -1.61 2.34
CA SER A 205 -22.37 -0.59 2.99
C SER A 205 -22.15 -0.87 4.49
N ASP A 206 -21.28 -0.09 5.12
CA ASP A 206 -21.06 -0.15 6.57
C ASP A 206 -22.35 0.13 7.38
N SER A 207 -22.33 -0.10 8.69
CA SER A 207 -23.53 0.08 9.52
C SER A 207 -23.62 1.44 10.22
N CYS A 208 -22.87 2.45 9.78
CA CYS A 208 -23.01 3.77 10.38
C CYS A 208 -24.41 4.36 10.11
N ASN A 209 -24.86 5.28 10.96
CA ASN A 209 -26.22 5.82 10.88
C ASN A 209 -26.53 6.45 9.51
N LEU A 210 -25.55 7.11 8.91
CA LEU A 210 -25.68 7.70 7.57
C LEU A 210 -25.93 6.62 6.52
N MET A 211 -25.06 5.61 6.44
CA MET A 211 -25.17 4.56 5.43
C MET A 211 -26.40 3.67 5.63
N ARG A 212 -26.85 3.46 6.88
CA ARG A 212 -28.15 2.82 7.16
C ARG A 212 -29.32 3.59 6.55
N ALA A 213 -29.28 4.92 6.63
CA ALA A 213 -30.32 5.76 6.06
C ALA A 213 -30.23 5.79 4.52
N VAL A 214 -29.02 5.88 3.95
CA VAL A 214 -28.78 5.76 2.49
C VAL A 214 -29.32 4.44 1.95
N ARG A 215 -29.08 3.31 2.64
CA ARG A 215 -29.63 2.01 2.24
C ARG A 215 -31.15 2.02 2.16
N LYS A 216 -31.81 2.66 3.12
CA LYS A 216 -33.25 2.77 3.15
C LYS A 216 -33.76 3.63 1.99
N SER A 217 -33.17 4.80 1.78
CA SER A 217 -33.55 5.70 0.69
C SER A 217 -33.38 5.06 -0.69
N LEU A 218 -32.28 4.34 -0.92
CA LEU A 218 -32.07 3.62 -2.18
C LEU A 218 -33.13 2.54 -2.45
N GLN A 219 -33.64 1.88 -1.40
CA GLN A 219 -34.76 0.95 -1.53
C GLN A 219 -36.08 1.69 -1.77
N ASP A 220 -36.36 2.74 -0.99
CA ASP A 220 -37.58 3.54 -1.08
C ASP A 220 -37.70 4.21 -2.47
N HIS A 221 -36.59 4.60 -3.07
CA HIS A 221 -36.51 5.15 -4.43
C HIS A 221 -36.57 4.08 -5.54
N ASN A 222 -36.53 2.79 -5.19
CA ASN A 222 -36.36 1.67 -6.13
C ASN A 222 -35.08 1.77 -6.98
N SER A 223 -34.04 2.42 -6.45
CA SER A 223 -32.72 2.54 -7.10
C SER A 223 -31.96 1.20 -7.09
N VAL A 224 -32.31 0.30 -6.18
CA VAL A 224 -31.85 -1.09 -6.11
C VAL A 224 -32.98 -2.02 -5.65
N ALA A 225 -32.90 -3.32 -5.95
CA ALA A 225 -33.91 -4.29 -5.54
C ALA A 225 -33.85 -4.61 -4.04
N PHE A 226 -32.64 -4.64 -3.46
CA PHE A 226 -32.47 -4.73 -2.00
C PHE A 226 -31.12 -4.13 -1.58
N ALA A 227 -31.01 -3.82 -0.29
CA ALA A 227 -29.81 -3.26 0.32
C ALA A 227 -29.55 -3.87 1.70
N TYR A 228 -28.29 -4.15 2.02
CA TYR A 228 -27.90 -4.85 3.25
C TYR A 228 -26.62 -4.28 3.87
N GLY A 229 -26.42 -4.56 5.16
CA GLY A 229 -25.24 -4.09 5.89
C GLY A 229 -24.04 -5.02 5.73
N CYS A 230 -22.84 -4.48 5.91
CA CYS A 230 -21.60 -5.25 5.95
C CYS A 230 -21.57 -6.23 7.13
N GLY A 231 -21.48 -7.54 6.84
CA GLY A 231 -21.43 -8.61 7.83
C GLY A 231 -20.19 -8.56 8.72
N ALA A 232 -19.01 -8.26 8.15
CA ALA A 232 -17.78 -8.08 8.92
C ALA A 232 -17.90 -6.94 9.95
N HIS A 233 -18.54 -5.83 9.55
CA HIS A 233 -18.79 -4.73 10.45
C HIS A 233 -19.84 -5.08 11.53
N ALA A 234 -20.87 -5.86 11.19
CA ALA A 234 -21.84 -6.35 12.15
C ALA A 234 -21.19 -7.24 13.23
N LEU A 235 -20.28 -8.15 12.85
CA LEU A 235 -19.52 -8.96 13.80
C LEU A 235 -18.55 -8.12 14.65
N ASN A 236 -17.92 -7.09 14.08
CA ASN A 236 -17.12 -6.16 14.87
C ASN A 236 -17.97 -5.43 15.93
N ASN A 237 -19.18 -4.99 15.57
CA ASN A 237 -20.11 -4.37 16.52
C ASN A 237 -20.58 -5.36 17.59
N PHE A 238 -20.79 -6.63 17.22
CA PHE A 238 -21.10 -7.67 18.20
C PHE A 238 -19.97 -7.87 19.21
N CYS A 239 -18.70 -7.86 18.77
CA CYS A 239 -17.55 -7.87 19.67
C CYS A 239 -17.53 -6.65 20.60
N GLU A 240 -17.86 -5.46 20.08
CA GLU A 240 -17.98 -4.26 20.89
C GLU A 240 -19.02 -4.42 22.01
N ASP A 241 -20.18 -4.98 21.68
CA ASP A 241 -21.28 -5.16 22.63
C ASP A 241 -20.93 -6.18 23.73
N ILE A 242 -20.18 -7.24 23.40
CA ILE A 242 -19.58 -8.14 24.41
C ILE A 242 -18.68 -7.34 25.36
N VAL A 243 -17.84 -6.44 24.84
CA VAL A 243 -16.90 -5.65 25.65
C VAL A 243 -17.61 -4.59 26.49
N LYS A 244 -18.80 -4.11 26.08
CA LYS A 244 -19.61 -3.19 26.88
C LYS A 244 -20.11 -3.82 28.19
N ASN A 245 -20.15 -5.15 28.29
CA ASN A 245 -20.48 -5.82 29.55
C ASN A 245 -19.50 -5.38 30.66
N PRO A 246 -19.97 -4.94 31.85
CA PRO A 246 -19.10 -4.38 32.88
C PRO A 246 -17.91 -5.26 33.29
N GLY A 247 -18.13 -6.58 33.39
CA GLY A 247 -17.06 -7.53 33.74
C GLY A 247 -16.00 -7.62 32.64
N VAL A 248 -16.44 -7.73 31.39
CA VAL A 248 -15.55 -7.77 30.22
C VAL A 248 -14.83 -6.43 30.04
N LYS A 249 -15.52 -5.31 30.23
CA LYS A 249 -14.95 -3.96 30.16
C LYS A 249 -13.81 -3.76 31.15
N ALA A 250 -14.02 -4.18 32.41
CA ALA A 250 -12.98 -4.13 33.44
C ALA A 250 -11.79 -5.01 33.09
N PHE A 251 -12.04 -6.22 32.59
CA PHE A 251 -11.01 -7.12 32.10
C PHE A 251 -10.20 -6.51 30.93
N VAL A 252 -10.88 -5.98 29.91
CA VAL A 252 -10.24 -5.31 28.76
C VAL A 252 -9.37 -4.16 29.24
N ARG A 253 -9.86 -3.31 30.15
CA ARG A 253 -9.05 -2.23 30.75
C ARG A 253 -7.73 -2.75 31.33
N ASN A 254 -7.78 -3.84 32.10
CA ASN A 254 -6.58 -4.44 32.70
C ASN A 254 -5.63 -5.00 31.62
N THR A 255 -6.16 -5.68 30.59
CA THR A 255 -5.33 -6.17 29.47
C THR A 255 -4.65 -5.05 28.68
N VAL A 256 -5.35 -3.93 28.48
CA VAL A 256 -4.82 -2.73 27.82
C VAL A 256 -3.76 -2.08 28.67
N TYR A 257 -3.98 -1.96 29.98
CA TYR A 257 -3.00 -1.44 30.92
C TYR A 257 -1.69 -2.24 30.84
N LEU A 258 -1.75 -3.57 30.99
CA LEU A 258 -0.55 -4.43 30.89
C LEU A 258 0.16 -4.30 29.55
N SER A 259 -0.61 -4.30 28.45
CA SER A 259 -0.04 -4.20 27.11
C SER A 259 0.62 -2.85 26.87
N LYS A 260 0.01 -1.75 27.34
CA LYS A 260 0.56 -0.39 27.21
C LYS A 260 1.80 -0.19 28.06
N ILE A 261 1.78 -0.62 29.32
CA ILE A 261 2.90 -0.36 30.23
C ILE A 261 4.16 -1.12 29.80
N VAL A 262 4.03 -2.39 29.41
CA VAL A 262 5.16 -3.17 28.89
C VAL A 262 5.65 -2.63 27.55
N LYS A 263 4.77 -2.09 26.70
CA LYS A 263 5.16 -1.53 25.41
C LYS A 263 5.86 -0.17 25.53
N ASN A 264 5.38 0.69 26.42
CA ASN A 264 5.78 2.10 26.47
C ASN A 264 6.85 2.38 27.52
N THR A 265 7.06 1.50 28.50
CA THR A 265 8.12 1.64 29.51
C THR A 265 9.38 0.94 29.03
N GLY A 266 10.41 1.70 28.64
CA GLY A 266 11.63 1.16 28.01
C GLY A 266 12.34 0.06 28.82
N LEU A 267 12.49 0.23 30.14
CA LEU A 267 13.11 -0.79 30.99
C LEU A 267 12.24 -2.06 31.08
N LEU A 268 10.94 -1.91 31.33
CA LEU A 268 10.00 -3.03 31.40
C LEU A 268 9.93 -3.81 30.09
N ASN A 269 9.97 -3.10 28.95
CA ASN A 269 10.01 -3.70 27.62
C ASN A 269 11.27 -4.55 27.42
N LYS A 270 12.44 -4.06 27.86
CA LYS A 270 13.71 -4.79 27.79
C LYS A 270 13.69 -6.06 28.66
N ILE A 271 13.24 -5.94 29.91
CA ILE A 271 13.09 -7.08 30.84
C ILE A 271 12.15 -8.12 30.23
N PHE A 272 10.98 -7.69 29.77
CA PHE A 272 10.00 -8.57 29.12
C PHE A 272 10.55 -9.24 27.86
N SER A 273 11.27 -8.51 27.01
CA SER A 273 11.83 -9.05 25.76
C SER A 273 12.93 -10.09 26.03
N SER A 274 13.75 -9.86 27.05
CA SER A 274 14.75 -10.82 27.53
C SER A 274 14.08 -12.10 28.02
N LEU A 275 13.09 -11.99 28.90
CA LEU A 275 12.34 -13.15 29.42
C LEU A 275 11.55 -13.87 28.31
N CYS A 276 11.03 -13.15 27.32
CA CYS A 276 10.43 -13.80 26.15
C CYS A 276 11.45 -14.66 25.40
N PHE A 277 12.70 -14.19 25.26
CA PHE A 277 13.75 -14.99 24.66
C PHE A 277 14.10 -16.21 25.52
N ASP A 278 14.29 -16.04 26.83
CA ASP A 278 14.59 -17.14 27.76
C ASP A 278 13.54 -18.27 27.68
N PHE A 279 12.25 -17.91 27.80
CA PHE A 279 11.17 -18.89 27.90
C PHE A 279 10.60 -19.36 26.56
N LEU A 280 10.65 -18.54 25.52
CA LEU A 280 9.97 -18.79 24.24
C LEU A 280 10.90 -18.80 23.03
N GLN A 281 12.21 -18.56 23.23
CA GLN A 281 13.24 -18.51 22.18
C GLN A 281 12.90 -17.50 21.06
N ARG A 282 12.09 -16.49 21.40
CA ARG A 282 11.64 -15.45 20.48
C ARG A 282 11.23 -14.21 21.25
N GLN A 283 11.65 -13.05 20.76
CA GLN A 283 11.18 -11.77 21.27
C GLN A 283 9.76 -11.48 20.79
N TYR A 284 8.95 -10.90 21.67
CA TYR A 284 7.59 -10.49 21.37
C TYR A 284 7.33 -9.04 21.76
N THR A 285 6.51 -8.38 20.96
CA THR A 285 5.97 -7.06 21.29
C THR A 285 4.51 -7.21 21.72
N MET A 286 4.11 -6.43 22.72
CA MET A 286 2.72 -6.35 23.14
C MET A 286 1.85 -5.72 22.05
N VAL A 287 0.68 -6.33 21.83
CA VAL A 287 -0.29 -5.86 20.83
C VAL A 287 -1.29 -4.96 21.54
N LEU A 288 -1.56 -3.80 20.96
CA LEU A 288 -2.65 -2.92 21.39
C LEU A 288 -3.81 -3.10 20.43
N TYR A 289 -5.02 -3.12 20.96
CA TYR A 289 -6.21 -3.13 20.12
C TYR A 289 -6.53 -1.72 19.60
N SER A 290 -7.11 -1.66 18.40
CA SER A 290 -7.75 -0.46 17.85
C SER A 290 -9.25 -0.50 18.16
N ALA A 291 -9.79 0.61 18.66
CA ALA A 291 -11.23 0.74 18.91
C ALA A 291 -12.07 0.61 17.62
N SER A 292 -11.49 0.90 16.44
CA SER A 292 -12.18 0.78 15.15
C SER A 292 -12.13 -0.62 14.53
N ARG A 293 -11.35 -1.55 15.10
CA ARG A 293 -11.21 -2.93 14.59
C ARG A 293 -11.17 -3.89 15.76
N TRP A 294 -12.35 -4.28 16.25
CA TRP A 294 -12.47 -5.14 17.43
C TRP A 294 -11.84 -6.51 17.24
N SER A 295 -11.64 -6.98 16.00
CA SER A 295 -10.80 -8.15 15.72
C SER A 295 -9.38 -8.06 16.33
N SER A 296 -8.84 -6.85 16.51
CA SER A 296 -7.55 -6.62 17.15
C SER A 296 -7.53 -6.86 18.67
N VAL A 297 -8.70 -6.90 19.33
CA VAL A 297 -8.81 -7.26 20.76
C VAL A 297 -8.41 -8.71 20.98
N ASN A 298 -8.76 -9.59 20.04
CA ASN A 298 -8.39 -10.99 20.09
C ASN A 298 -6.87 -11.16 19.95
N TYR A 299 -6.22 -10.40 19.05
CA TYR A 299 -4.76 -10.44 18.93
C TYR A 299 -4.05 -10.03 20.22
N MET A 300 -4.60 -9.07 20.97
CA MET A 300 -4.10 -8.70 22.30
C MET A 300 -4.28 -9.84 23.31
N PHE A 301 -5.44 -10.50 23.35
CA PHE A 301 -5.68 -11.64 24.22
C PHE A 301 -4.81 -12.85 23.89
N GLN A 302 -4.68 -13.19 22.60
CA GLN A 302 -3.80 -14.25 22.12
C GLN A 302 -2.34 -13.96 22.47
N ARG A 303 -1.90 -12.70 22.30
CA ARG A 303 -0.57 -12.27 22.72
C ARG A 303 -0.37 -12.51 24.21
N LEU A 304 -1.29 -12.05 25.06
CA LEU A 304 -1.23 -12.26 26.50
C LEU A 304 -1.21 -13.74 26.89
N ALA A 305 -2.07 -14.55 26.28
CA ALA A 305 -2.10 -16.00 26.51
C ALA A 305 -0.74 -16.64 26.22
N LYS A 306 -0.11 -16.25 25.09
CA LYS A 306 1.20 -16.75 24.67
C LYS A 306 2.33 -16.32 25.60
N VAL A 307 2.28 -15.11 26.13
CA VAL A 307 3.36 -14.53 26.95
C VAL A 307 3.10 -14.61 28.45
N LYS A 308 2.11 -15.40 28.90
CA LYS A 308 1.78 -15.60 30.33
C LYS A 308 3.02 -15.89 31.16
N ARG A 309 3.83 -16.89 30.77
CA ARG A 309 5.05 -17.29 31.50
C ARG A 309 6.09 -16.17 31.58
N PRO A 310 6.53 -15.55 30.46
CA PRO A 310 7.39 -14.37 30.53
C PRO A 310 6.81 -13.25 31.40
N MET A 311 5.50 -12.98 31.30
CA MET A 311 4.86 -11.89 32.05
C MET A 311 4.89 -12.14 33.56
N THR A 312 4.60 -13.37 34.01
CA THR A 312 4.73 -13.74 35.43
C THR A 312 6.20 -13.72 35.88
N ALA A 313 7.13 -14.08 35.00
CA ALA A 313 8.55 -14.04 35.30
C ALA A 313 9.09 -12.61 35.45
N VAL A 314 8.47 -11.59 34.83
CA VAL A 314 8.83 -10.18 35.05
C VAL A 314 8.72 -9.81 36.52
N VAL A 315 7.66 -10.27 37.20
CA VAL A 315 7.46 -10.02 38.63
C VAL A 315 8.59 -10.66 39.44
N THR A 316 8.91 -11.92 39.15
CA THR A 316 9.99 -12.65 39.84
C THR A 316 11.35 -11.99 39.59
N ALA A 317 11.63 -11.60 38.34
CA ALA A 317 12.87 -10.96 37.95
C ALA A 317 13.11 -9.63 38.69
N VAL A 318 12.07 -8.79 38.82
CA VAL A 318 12.17 -7.51 39.51
C VAL A 318 12.14 -7.67 41.04
N MET A 319 11.49 -8.69 41.58
CA MET A 319 11.45 -8.90 43.03
C MET A 319 12.69 -9.61 43.57
N ASN A 320 13.23 -10.59 42.84
CA ASN A 320 14.21 -11.54 43.37
C ASN A 320 15.53 -11.60 42.59
N GLU A 321 15.56 -11.22 41.31
CA GLU A 321 16.69 -11.48 40.41
C GLU A 321 17.35 -10.19 39.88
N LYS A 322 17.13 -9.05 40.54
CA LYS A 322 17.61 -7.74 40.07
C LYS A 322 19.12 -7.70 39.84
N VAL A 323 19.90 -8.22 40.79
CA VAL A 323 21.37 -8.24 40.71
C VAL A 323 21.84 -9.14 39.58
N GLU A 324 21.30 -10.37 39.52
CA GLU A 324 21.66 -11.35 38.49
C GLU A 324 21.35 -10.85 37.08
N ARG A 325 20.21 -10.19 36.89
CA ARG A 325 19.76 -9.69 35.58
C ARG A 325 20.21 -8.26 35.29
N ASN A 326 21.06 -7.67 36.13
CA ASN A 326 21.54 -6.29 35.99
C ASN A 326 20.39 -5.27 35.82
N ILE A 327 19.32 -5.46 36.59
CA ILE A 327 18.18 -4.52 36.68
C ILE A 327 18.49 -3.53 37.80
N ASP A 328 18.20 -2.24 37.56
CA ASP A 328 18.36 -1.19 38.56
C ASP A 328 17.73 -1.60 39.91
N PRO A 329 18.52 -1.64 41.00
CA PRO A 329 18.04 -2.00 42.34
C PRO A 329 16.86 -1.14 42.82
N SER A 330 16.81 0.12 42.40
CA SER A 330 15.75 1.08 42.76
C SER A 330 14.46 0.88 41.97
N TYR A 331 14.49 0.18 40.83
CA TYR A 331 13.33 0.00 39.98
C TYR A 331 12.24 -0.83 40.68
N GLN A 332 11.01 -0.34 40.67
CA GLN A 332 9.87 -1.05 41.22
C GLN A 332 8.79 -1.20 40.16
N LEU A 333 8.13 -2.36 40.15
CA LEU A 333 6.93 -2.55 39.35
C LEU A 333 5.78 -1.79 39.99
N PRO A 334 4.90 -1.17 39.19
CA PRO A 334 3.65 -0.62 39.71
C PRO A 334 2.83 -1.70 40.42
N SER A 335 2.22 -1.35 41.55
CA SER A 335 1.40 -2.28 42.34
C SER A 335 0.26 -2.88 41.52
N GLU A 336 -0.37 -2.08 40.66
CA GLU A 336 -1.41 -2.53 39.72
C GLU A 336 -0.89 -3.56 38.69
N PHE A 337 0.33 -3.40 38.20
CA PHE A 337 0.94 -4.39 37.30
C PHE A 337 1.11 -5.73 38.01
N THR A 338 1.71 -5.70 39.20
CA THR A 338 1.94 -6.90 40.01
C THR A 338 0.63 -7.58 40.40
N SER A 339 -0.39 -6.82 40.82
CA SER A 339 -1.68 -7.40 41.22
C SER A 339 -2.40 -8.09 40.07
N ILE A 340 -2.42 -7.50 38.87
CA ILE A 340 -3.07 -8.11 37.70
C ILE A 340 -2.27 -9.33 37.22
N VAL A 341 -0.94 -9.24 37.13
CA VAL A 341 -0.10 -10.35 36.62
C VAL A 341 -0.08 -11.54 37.56
N MET A 342 -0.18 -11.32 38.87
CA MET A 342 -0.19 -12.41 39.85
C MET A 342 -1.58 -13.00 40.10
N ASP A 343 -2.65 -12.39 39.55
CA ASP A 343 -4.02 -12.90 39.67
C ASP A 343 -4.25 -14.13 38.75
N PRO A 344 -4.49 -15.34 39.32
CA PRO A 344 -4.79 -16.52 38.51
C PRO A 344 -6.11 -16.38 37.73
N GLN A 345 -7.09 -15.66 38.27
CA GLN A 345 -8.38 -15.45 37.63
C GLN A 345 -8.23 -14.59 36.38
N PHE A 346 -7.37 -13.56 36.41
CA PHE A 346 -7.03 -12.78 35.22
C PHE A 346 -6.54 -13.67 34.07
N TRP A 347 -5.61 -14.59 34.32
CA TRP A 347 -5.10 -15.48 33.27
C TRP A 347 -6.10 -16.55 32.81
N GLY A 348 -6.97 -17.01 33.72
CA GLY A 348 -8.13 -17.83 33.37
C GLY A 348 -9.05 -17.09 32.41
N ASN A 349 -9.34 -15.82 32.71
CA ASN A 349 -10.15 -14.94 31.86
C ASN A 349 -9.48 -14.68 30.51
N VAL A 350 -8.16 -14.44 30.44
CA VAL A 350 -7.44 -14.32 29.15
C VAL A 350 -7.70 -15.55 28.27
N SER A 351 -7.54 -16.74 28.84
CA SER A 351 -7.73 -18.00 28.10
C SER A 351 -9.18 -18.19 27.64
N TRP A 352 -10.16 -17.81 28.47
CA TRP A 352 -11.57 -17.86 28.12
C TRP A 352 -11.94 -16.86 27.02
N HIS A 353 -11.47 -15.61 27.11
CA HIS A 353 -11.75 -14.59 26.11
C HIS A 353 -11.12 -14.92 24.75
N VAL A 354 -9.94 -15.55 24.70
CA VAL A 354 -9.40 -16.08 23.44
C VAL A 354 -10.39 -17.07 22.80
N LYS A 355 -10.96 -18.01 23.58
CA LYS A 355 -11.91 -19.00 23.04
C LYS A 355 -13.21 -18.37 22.52
N VAL A 356 -13.63 -17.25 23.10
CA VAL A 356 -14.85 -16.53 22.67
C VAL A 356 -14.58 -15.67 21.45
N PHE A 357 -13.51 -14.88 21.45
CA PHE A 357 -13.25 -13.90 20.40
C PHE A 357 -12.58 -14.49 19.16
N ASP A 358 -11.77 -15.55 19.30
CA ASP A 358 -11.07 -16.18 18.18
C ASP A 358 -11.99 -16.66 17.04
N PRO A 359 -13.07 -17.42 17.28
CA PRO A 359 -13.98 -17.82 16.21
C PRO A 359 -14.64 -16.61 15.54
N ILE A 360 -15.05 -15.59 16.31
CA ILE A 360 -15.69 -14.38 15.76
C ILE A 360 -14.70 -13.63 14.85
N CYS A 361 -13.46 -13.46 15.29
CA CYS A 361 -12.42 -12.78 14.51
C CYS A 361 -12.05 -13.55 13.24
N LYS A 362 -12.06 -14.89 13.29
CA LYS A 362 -11.89 -15.73 12.10
C LYS A 362 -13.05 -15.55 11.12
N CYS A 363 -14.29 -15.50 11.61
CA CYS A 363 -15.45 -15.20 10.76
C CYS A 363 -15.35 -13.81 10.12
N ILE A 364 -14.90 -12.79 10.86
CA ILE A 364 -14.63 -11.45 10.30
C ILE A 364 -13.61 -11.56 9.16
N GLY A 365 -12.49 -12.25 9.39
CA GLY A 365 -11.46 -12.43 8.34
C GLY A 365 -11.96 -13.19 7.11
N VAL A 366 -12.87 -14.14 7.28
CA VAL A 366 -13.53 -14.83 6.15
C VAL A 366 -14.45 -13.86 5.39
N MET A 367 -15.25 -13.06 6.09
CA MET A 367 -16.17 -12.09 5.48
C MET A 367 -15.45 -10.92 4.79
N GLU A 368 -14.25 -10.55 5.25
CA GLU A 368 -13.40 -9.51 4.64
C GLU A 368 -12.59 -10.03 3.44
N SER A 369 -12.62 -11.35 3.17
CA SER A 369 -11.86 -11.93 2.06
C SER A 369 -12.47 -11.60 0.69
N ASN A 370 -11.63 -11.52 -0.34
CA ASN A 370 -12.07 -11.26 -1.72
C ASN A 370 -12.95 -12.37 -2.32
N SER A 371 -13.02 -13.54 -1.66
CA SER A 371 -13.88 -14.67 -2.06
C SER A 371 -15.15 -14.78 -1.23
N ALA A 372 -15.39 -13.86 -0.28
CA ALA A 372 -16.59 -13.87 0.51
C ALA A 372 -17.81 -13.57 -0.38
N THR A 373 -18.87 -14.35 -0.21
CA THR A 373 -20.14 -14.16 -0.90
C THR A 373 -21.23 -13.82 0.11
N MET A 374 -22.40 -13.40 -0.38
CA MET A 374 -23.55 -13.21 0.50
C MET A 374 -23.94 -14.50 1.24
N SER A 375 -23.74 -15.69 0.64
CA SER A 375 -23.94 -16.98 1.33
C SER A 375 -22.90 -17.31 2.40
N THR A 376 -21.78 -16.58 2.44
CA THR A 376 -20.76 -16.70 3.47
C THR A 376 -21.10 -15.88 4.72
N ALA A 377 -21.96 -14.88 4.58
CA ALA A 377 -22.48 -14.03 5.65
C ALA A 377 -23.79 -14.63 6.21
#